data_AF-F7X956-F1
#
_entry.id   AF-F7X956-F1
#
_cell.length_a   1.000
_cell.length_b   1.000
_cell.length_c   1.000
_cell.angle_alpha   90.00
_cell.angle_beta   90.00
_cell.angle_gamma   90.00
#
_symmetry.space_group_name_H-M   'P 1'
#
loop_
_entity.id
_entity.type
_entity.pdbx_description
1 polymer ?
#
loop_
_entity_poly.entity_id
_entity_poly.type
_entity_poly.pdbx_seq_one_letter_code
_entity_poly.pdbx_strand_id
1 'polypeptide(L)' 'MTGTDVATYTRDRPGVSAFALEDGIVYHTYSSYARGLDGLWGMYQWLDRTPKGRNENGIWWRRHDEYAQG' A
#
# COMPACT_ATOMS: atom_id res chain seq x y z
N MET A 1 2.01 12.86 22.46
CA MET A 1 3.10 13.79 22.10
C MET A 1 4.39 13.03 22.30
N THR A 2 5.27 12.99 21.29
CA THR A 2 6.53 12.25 21.38
C THR A 2 7.53 13.05 22.22
N GLY A 3 8.27 12.37 23.09
CA GLY A 3 9.38 12.97 23.84
C GLY A 3 10.63 13.14 22.96
N THR A 4 11.65 13.82 23.49
CA THR A 4 12.96 13.97 22.83
C THR A 4 13.91 12.80 23.08
N ASP A 5 13.57 11.88 23.98
CA ASP A 5 14.35 10.66 24.19
C ASP A 5 14.14 9.66 23.04
N VAL A 6 15.16 8.84 22.78
CA VAL A 6 15.18 7.93 21.63
C VAL A 6 14.02 6.92 21.67
N ALA A 7 13.70 6.38 22.85
CA ALA A 7 12.67 5.35 22.98
C ALA A 7 11.28 5.90 22.68
N THR A 8 11.00 7.12 23.13
CA THR A 8 9.69 7.77 22.89
C THR A 8 9.59 8.36 21.49
N TYR A 9 10.68 8.95 20.98
CA TYR A 9 10.76 9.46 19.61
C TYR A 9 10.56 8.37 18.54
N THR A 10 11.04 7.15 18.80
CA THR A 10 10.98 6.05 17.83
C THR A 10 9.61 5.37 17.72
N ARG A 11 8.72 5.55 18.69
CA ARG A 11 7.40 4.89 18.72
C ARG A 11 6.41 5.43 17.68
N ASP A 12 6.49 6.71 17.35
CA ASP A 12 5.55 7.40 16.45
C ASP A 12 6.12 7.58 15.03
N ARG A 13 7.07 6.71 14.65
CA ARG A 13 7.70 6.78 13.33
C ARG A 13 6.73 6.27 12.25
N PRO A 14 6.82 6.84 11.04
CA PRO A 14 5.97 6.42 9.93
C PRO A 14 6.31 4.98 9.55
N GLY A 15 5.25 4.19 9.38
CA GLY A 15 5.30 2.79 8.99
C GLY A 15 4.08 2.47 8.12
N VAL A 16 4.23 1.48 7.26
CA VAL A 16 3.15 0.93 6.44
C VAL A 16 3.04 -0.56 6.72
N SER A 17 1.82 -1.06 6.77
CA SER A 17 1.55 -2.48 6.94
C SER A 17 0.35 -2.89 6.10
N ALA A 18 0.39 -4.09 5.55
CA ALA A 18 -0.73 -4.71 4.86
C ALA A 18 -1.09 -6.01 5.56
N PHE A 19 -2.41 -6.24 5.69
CA PHE A 19 -2.94 -7.42 6.33
C PHE A 19 -3.91 -8.14 5.39
N ALA A 20 -3.84 -9.46 5.36
CA ALA A 20 -4.81 -10.31 4.68
C ALA A 20 -5.61 -11.11 5.71
N LEU A 21 -6.91 -11.25 5.48
CA LEU A 21 -7.78 -12.13 6.25
C LEU A 21 -8.11 -13.34 5.37
N GLU A 22 -7.62 -14.52 5.74
CA GLU A 22 -7.91 -15.78 5.05
C GLU A 22 -8.24 -16.85 6.09
N ASP A 23 -9.38 -17.53 5.90
CA ASP A 23 -9.87 -18.60 6.79
C ASP A 23 -9.94 -18.20 8.29
N GLY A 24 -10.29 -16.94 8.56
CA GLY A 24 -10.36 -16.39 9.91
C GLY A 24 -9.00 -16.04 10.53
N ILE A 25 -7.91 -16.22 9.80
CA ILE A 25 -6.54 -15.89 10.24
C ILE A 25 -6.10 -14.57 9.60
N VAL A 26 -5.55 -13.68 10.42
CA VAL A 26 -4.97 -12.40 9.95
C VAL A 26 -3.47 -12.58 9.72
N TYR A 27 -3.03 -12.35 8.50
CA TYR A 27 -1.63 -12.41 8.09
C TYR A 27 -1.07 -11.01 7.89
N HIS A 28 0.13 -10.74 8.40
CA HIS A 28 0.88 -9.51 8.13
C HIS A 28 1.72 -9.71 6.87
N THR A 29 1.15 -9.37 5.71
CA THR A 29 1.72 -9.74 4.40
C THR A 29 2.79 -8.77 3.91
N TYR A 30 2.81 -7.55 4.44
CA TYR A 30 3.82 -6.55 4.11
C TYR A 30 4.03 -5.61 5.29
N SER A 31 5.29 -5.25 5.54
CA SER A 31 5.65 -4.18 6.47
C SER A 31 6.84 -3.39 5.94
N SER A 32 6.81 -2.08 6.15
CA SER A 32 7.97 -1.24 5.89
C SER A 32 8.02 -0.03 6.81
N TYR A 33 9.23 0.44 7.09
CA TYR A 33 9.51 1.55 8.00
C TYR A 33 10.59 2.46 7.40
N ALA A 34 10.70 3.68 7.94
CA ALA A 34 11.71 4.65 7.55
C ALA A 34 11.75 4.87 6.02
N ARG A 35 12.92 4.67 5.38
CA ARG A 35 13.13 4.92 3.94
C ARG A 35 12.30 4.02 3.04
N GLY A 36 11.73 2.94 3.56
CA GLY A 36 10.83 2.06 2.80
C GLY A 36 9.52 2.74 2.37
N LEU A 37 9.23 3.92 2.94
CA LEU A 37 8.08 4.73 2.59
C LEU A 37 8.39 5.81 1.53
N ASP A 38 9.66 6.01 1.16
CA ASP A 38 10.09 7.07 0.23
C ASP A 38 9.45 6.96 -1.16
N GLY A 39 8.97 5.77 -1.54
CA GLY A 39 8.31 5.51 -2.83
C GLY A 39 6.77 5.58 -2.82
N LEU A 40 6.13 5.87 -1.68
CA LEU A 40 4.66 5.78 -1.50
C LEU A 40 3.90 7.07 -1.88
N TRP A 41 4.26 7.70 -3.00
CA TRP A 41 3.66 8.97 -3.42
C TRP A 41 2.38 8.82 -4.25
N GLY A 42 2.22 7.70 -4.95
CA GLY A 42 1.09 7.45 -5.86
C GLY A 42 0.27 6.24 -5.46
N MET A 43 -0.99 6.21 -5.89
CA MET A 43 -1.94 5.15 -5.53
C MET A 43 -1.46 3.75 -5.91
N TYR A 44 -0.86 3.56 -7.09
CA TYR A 44 -0.38 2.24 -7.51
C TYR A 44 0.69 1.67 -6.58
N GLN A 45 1.55 2.51 -6.01
CA GLN A 45 2.57 2.06 -5.07
C GLN A 45 1.98 1.55 -3.75
N TRP A 46 0.83 2.09 -3.35
CA TRP A 46 0.04 1.56 -2.24
C TRP A 46 -0.59 0.22 -2.60
N LEU A 47 -1.27 0.16 -3.75
CA LEU A 47 -1.95 -1.05 -4.22
C LEU A 47 -0.97 -2.23 -4.38
N ASP A 48 0.24 -2.00 -4.90
CA ASP A 48 1.29 -3.00 -5.08
C ASP A 48 1.72 -3.71 -3.78
N ARG A 49 1.43 -3.11 -2.61
CA ARG A 49 1.75 -3.67 -1.29
C ARG A 49 0.55 -4.31 -0.62
N THR A 50 -0.65 -4.15 -1.16
CA THR A 50 -1.84 -4.83 -0.65
C THR A 50 -1.79 -6.32 -1.01
N PRO A 51 -2.46 -7.21 -0.25
CA PRO A 51 -2.39 -8.65 -0.50
C PRO A 51 -2.82 -9.10 -1.91
N LYS A 52 -3.73 -8.35 -2.55
CA LYS A 52 -4.20 -8.63 -3.92
C LYS A 52 -3.50 -7.77 -4.98
N GLY A 53 -2.45 -7.04 -4.60
CA GLY A 53 -1.80 -6.08 -5.48
C GLY A 53 -2.79 -5.05 -6.03
N ARG A 54 -2.71 -4.78 -7.32
CA ARG A 54 -3.67 -3.89 -8.01
C ARG A 54 -5.03 -4.52 -8.26
N ASN A 55 -5.15 -5.84 -8.11
CA ASN A 55 -6.37 -6.61 -8.40
C ASN A 55 -6.97 -6.29 -9.79
N GLU A 56 -6.10 -6.04 -10.78
CA GLU A 56 -6.47 -5.74 -12.16
C GLU A 56 -6.58 -7.03 -12.98
N ASN A 57 -7.65 -7.17 -13.77
CA ASN A 57 -7.87 -8.33 -14.65
C ASN A 57 -7.48 -8.05 -16.11
N GLY A 58 -6.85 -6.90 -16.38
CA GLY A 58 -6.52 -6.43 -17.72
C GLY A 58 -6.51 -4.90 -17.79
N ILE A 59 -6.32 -4.40 -19.00
CA ILE A 59 -6.34 -2.96 -19.28
C ILE A 59 -7.77 -2.45 -19.15
N TRP A 60 -8.03 -1.59 -18.16
CA TRP A 60 -9.36 -1.05 -17.90
C TRP A 60 -9.65 0.26 -18.65
N TRP A 61 -8.61 0.97 -19.08
CA TRP A 61 -8.76 2.18 -19.88
C TRP A 61 -8.91 1.84 -21.36
N ARG A 62 -9.83 2.53 -22.04
CA ARG A 62 -10.02 2.41 -23.48
C ARG A 62 -9.20 3.46 -24.21
N ARG A 63 -8.72 3.12 -25.42
CA ARG A 63 -8.15 4.10 -26.35
C ARG A 63 -9.23 5.03 -26.86
N HIS A 64 -8.84 6.23 -27.28
CA HIS A 64 -9.78 7.28 -27.66
C HIS A 64 -10.75 6.85 -28.80
N ASP A 65 -10.27 6.06 -29.75
CA ASP A 65 -11.02 5.50 -30.88
C ASP A 65 -11.94 4.32 -30.52
N GLU A 66 -11.74 3.71 -29.35
CA GLU A 66 -12.55 2.60 -28.83
C GLU A 66 -13.84 3.11 -28.14
N TYR A 67 -13.95 4.41 -27.82
CA TYR A 67 -15.15 4.97 -27.19
C TYR A 67 -16.34 5.14 -28.16
N ALA A 68 -16.08 5.30 -29.45
CA ALA A 68 -17.13 5.47 -30.47
C ALA A 68 -17.80 4.15 -30.90
N GLN A 69 -17.32 3.01 -30.40
CA GLN A 69 -17.76 1.66 -30.77
C GLN A 69 -18.69 1.02 -29.71
N GLY A 70 -19.18 1.82 -28.75
CA GLY A 70 -20.01 1.39 -27.62
C GLY A 70 -21.46 1.83 -27.72
#